data_AF-A0A952LA97-F1
#
_entry.id   AF-A0A952LA97-F1
#
_cell.length_a   1.000
_cell.length_b   1.000
_cell.length_c   1.000
_cell.angle_alpha   90.00
_cell.angle_beta   90.00
_cell.angle_gamma   90.00
#
_symmetry.space_group_name_H-M   'P 1'
#
loop_
_entity.id
_entity.type
_entity.pdbx_description
1 polymer ?
#
loop_
_entity_poly.entity_id
_entity_poly.type
_entity_poly.pdbx_seq_one_letter_code
_entity_poly.pdbx_strand_id
1 'polypeptide(L)'
;PGSRMYRSGDLARWRADGTLDFLGRNDHQVKIRGFRIELGEIEAALQACPGVREAVVLARQDGEHKRLVAYLVGEEESASPEALSPEALRTQLSTRLPEYMLPAAYVRLPALPLTPNGKLDRQALPEPDASALGCSAYELPQGSVEETLAALWCELLGLAQVGRHDDFFALGGHSLLAVQLASRVRSSLGLEVALADLFAHPRLADFALALAHASASTLPAIVPIARDLPLPLSFAQQRLWFLAQLDARASAAYLIPTGVRLIGSLDESALRQALDRIVARHEALRTRFVAAEGSAVQEFSPPGLGLPLRVLDLSTLPDPQDQAQRLAEEEACTPFDLAQAPLIRAVLLKLAAQDHILLLTMHHIVSDGWSMGVLVNEFSALYTAFSTGLPDPLP
;
A
#
# COMPACT_ATOMS: atom_id res chain seq x y z
N PRO A 1 -40.01 -13.50 14.37
CA PRO A 1 -39.92 -14.55 13.32
C PRO A 1 -39.73 -13.90 11.94
N GLY A 2 -38.66 -14.25 11.21
CA GLY A 2 -38.34 -13.63 9.92
C GLY A 2 -37.24 -12.55 9.95
N SER A 3 -36.31 -12.62 10.91
CA SER A 3 -35.16 -11.72 10.95
C SER A 3 -34.30 -11.87 9.67
N ARG A 4 -33.90 -10.74 9.08
CA ARG A 4 -33.03 -10.71 7.90
C ARG A 4 -31.61 -11.07 8.31
N MET A 5 -31.04 -12.10 7.69
CA MET A 5 -29.63 -12.46 7.86
C MET A 5 -28.84 -12.09 6.61
N TYR A 6 -27.60 -11.65 6.80
CA TYR A 6 -26.65 -11.40 5.72
C TYR A 6 -25.78 -12.65 5.52
N ARG A 7 -25.79 -13.20 4.30
CA ARG A 7 -24.94 -14.33 3.94
C ARG A 7 -23.55 -13.80 3.55
N SER A 8 -22.56 -13.92 4.45
CA SER A 8 -21.21 -13.41 4.23
C SER A 8 -20.40 -14.20 3.19
N GLY A 9 -20.73 -15.48 3.01
CA GLY A 9 -19.96 -16.41 2.19
C GLY A 9 -18.67 -16.88 2.88
N ASP A 10 -18.47 -16.54 4.15
CA ASP A 10 -17.35 -17.00 4.97
C ASP A 10 -17.68 -18.34 5.62
N LEU A 11 -16.71 -19.25 5.66
CA LEU A 11 -16.77 -20.50 6.40
C LEU A 11 -16.19 -20.27 7.79
N ALA A 12 -16.96 -20.59 8.83
CA ALA A 12 -16.49 -20.48 10.20
C ALA A 12 -16.97 -21.67 11.03
N ARG A 13 -16.29 -21.96 12.15
CA ARG A 13 -16.65 -23.02 13.09
C ARG A 13 -16.67 -22.48 14.52
N TRP A 14 -17.72 -22.80 15.26
CA TRP A 14 -17.82 -22.49 16.67
C TRP A 14 -16.85 -23.33 17.51
N ARG A 15 -16.16 -22.68 18.45
CA ARG A 15 -15.41 -23.33 19.52
C ARG A 15 -16.29 -23.51 20.76
N ALA A 16 -15.86 -24.41 21.65
CA ALA A 16 -16.58 -24.73 22.88
C ALA A 16 -16.66 -23.55 23.88
N ASP A 17 -15.76 -22.56 23.76
CA ASP A 17 -15.74 -21.34 24.55
C ASP A 17 -16.64 -20.21 24.00
N GLY A 18 -17.36 -20.46 22.91
CA GLY A 18 -18.24 -19.48 22.27
C GLY A 18 -17.54 -18.52 21.31
N THR A 19 -16.27 -18.75 20.97
CA THR A 19 -15.57 -18.01 19.91
C THR A 19 -15.72 -18.69 18.53
N LEU A 20 -15.46 -17.95 17.45
CA LEU A 20 -15.56 -18.45 16.07
C LEU A 20 -14.18 -18.55 15.41
N ASP A 21 -13.83 -19.74 14.93
CA ASP A 21 -12.71 -19.96 14.02
C ASP A 21 -13.11 -19.57 12.61
N PHE A 22 -12.41 -18.62 12.00
CA PHE A 22 -12.52 -18.34 10.58
C PHE A 22 -11.75 -19.40 9.77
N LEU A 23 -12.44 -20.10 8.87
CA LEU A 23 -11.91 -21.22 8.08
C LEU A 23 -11.70 -20.87 6.59
N GLY A 24 -11.88 -19.60 6.21
CA GLY A 24 -11.80 -19.12 4.84
C GLY A 24 -13.16 -18.78 4.26
N ARG A 25 -13.27 -18.70 2.93
CA ARG A 25 -14.53 -18.45 2.23
C ARG A 25 -15.08 -19.72 1.60
N ASN A 26 -16.39 -19.78 1.48
CA ASN A 26 -17.11 -20.83 0.77
C ASN A 26 -17.08 -20.60 -0.76
N ASP A 27 -16.72 -19.39 -1.21
CA ASP A 27 -16.35 -19.09 -2.59
C ASP A 27 -14.81 -19.08 -2.71
N HIS A 28 -14.26 -19.51 -3.85
CA HIS A 28 -12.81 -19.55 -4.08
C HIS A 28 -12.23 -18.15 -4.43
N GLN A 29 -12.89 -17.08 -3.99
CA GLN A 29 -12.45 -15.71 -4.25
C GLN A 29 -11.21 -15.38 -3.43
N VAL A 30 -10.23 -14.76 -4.08
CA VAL A 30 -9.00 -14.31 -3.44
C VAL A 30 -8.83 -12.81 -3.57
N LYS A 31 -8.30 -12.17 -2.53
CA LYS A 31 -7.85 -10.77 -2.62
C LYS A 31 -6.39 -10.74 -3.01
N ILE A 32 -6.10 -10.18 -4.19
CA ILE A 32 -4.75 -9.99 -4.70
C ILE A 32 -4.63 -8.53 -5.13
N ARG A 33 -3.64 -7.82 -4.57
CA ARG A 33 -3.32 -6.43 -4.93
C ARG A 33 -4.53 -5.48 -4.84
N GLY A 34 -5.39 -5.69 -3.85
CA GLY A 34 -6.62 -4.90 -3.64
C GLY A 34 -7.83 -5.32 -4.49
N PHE A 35 -7.63 -6.18 -5.49
CA PHE A 35 -8.70 -6.72 -6.33
C PHE A 35 -9.26 -8.01 -5.75
N ARG A 36 -10.57 -8.16 -5.87
CA ARG A 36 -11.29 -9.39 -5.54
C ARG A 36 -11.40 -10.21 -6.82
N ILE A 37 -10.72 -11.35 -6.85
CA ILE A 37 -10.56 -12.17 -8.05
C ILE A 37 -11.29 -13.50 -7.86
N GLU A 38 -12.05 -13.88 -8.88
CA GLU A 38 -12.68 -15.20 -9.00
C GLU A 38 -11.74 -16.16 -9.73
N LEU A 39 -11.16 -17.12 -9.00
CA LEU A 39 -10.21 -18.06 -9.61
C LEU A 39 -10.84 -18.88 -10.74
N GLY A 40 -12.13 -19.21 -10.63
CA GLY A 40 -12.87 -19.96 -11.64
C GLY A 40 -13.00 -19.24 -12.99
N GLU A 41 -12.97 -17.89 -13.00
CA GLU A 41 -12.97 -17.11 -14.24
C GLU A 41 -11.67 -17.32 -15.02
N ILE A 42 -10.54 -17.35 -14.30
CA ILE A 42 -9.22 -17.59 -14.88
C ILE A 42 -9.11 -19.05 -15.36
N GLU A 43 -9.62 -20.00 -14.57
CA GLU A 43 -9.68 -21.42 -14.94
C GLU A 43 -10.47 -21.65 -16.23
N ALA A 44 -11.64 -21.03 -16.36
CA ALA A 44 -12.47 -21.11 -17.57
C ALA A 44 -11.77 -20.47 -18.79
N ALA A 45 -11.09 -19.34 -18.60
CA ALA A 45 -10.33 -18.71 -19.67
C ALA A 45 -9.15 -19.58 -20.13
N LEU A 46 -8.46 -20.23 -19.20
CA LEU A 46 -7.37 -21.18 -19.48
C LEU A 46 -7.86 -22.42 -20.22
N GLN A 47 -9.00 -23.00 -19.83
CA GLN A 47 -9.59 -24.15 -20.53
C GLN A 47 -10.05 -23.81 -21.96
N ALA A 48 -10.26 -22.52 -22.25
CA ALA A 48 -10.58 -22.04 -23.59
C ALA A 48 -9.32 -21.74 -24.44
N CYS A 49 -8.11 -21.99 -23.93
CA CYS A 49 -6.88 -21.94 -24.71
C CYS A 49 -6.65 -23.27 -25.45
N PRO A 50 -6.24 -23.27 -26.73
CA PRO A 50 -5.98 -24.49 -27.47
C PRO A 50 -4.95 -25.39 -26.77
N GLY A 51 -5.28 -26.67 -26.62
CA GLY A 51 -4.41 -27.68 -26.03
C GLY A 51 -4.46 -27.79 -24.50
N VAL A 52 -5.26 -26.98 -23.80
CA VAL A 52 -5.50 -27.11 -22.35
C VAL A 52 -6.73 -28.00 -22.11
N ARG A 53 -6.54 -29.16 -21.47
CA ARG A 53 -7.62 -30.08 -21.09
C ARG A 53 -8.24 -29.72 -19.76
N GLU A 54 -7.39 -29.46 -18.76
CA GLU A 54 -7.78 -29.13 -17.40
C GLU A 54 -6.89 -28.00 -16.87
N ALA A 55 -7.49 -27.09 -16.11
CA ALA A 55 -6.80 -25.96 -15.50
C ALA A 55 -7.32 -25.72 -14.08
N VAL A 56 -6.40 -25.45 -13.15
CA VAL A 56 -6.70 -25.02 -11.78
C VAL A 56 -5.82 -23.83 -11.45
N VAL A 57 -6.38 -22.78 -10.87
CA VAL A 57 -5.62 -21.60 -10.43
C VAL A 57 -5.62 -21.52 -8.91
N LEU A 58 -4.47 -21.19 -8.34
CA LEU A 58 -4.29 -21.00 -6.90
C LEU A 58 -3.56 -19.70 -6.61
N ALA A 59 -3.98 -19.03 -5.53
CA ALA A 59 -3.20 -17.96 -4.94
C ALA A 59 -2.18 -18.56 -3.96
N ARG A 60 -0.89 -18.50 -4.32
CA ARG A 60 0.20 -18.86 -3.41
C ARG A 60 0.78 -17.62 -2.75
N GLN A 61 1.21 -17.79 -1.51
CA GLN A 61 1.93 -16.76 -0.76
C GLN A 61 3.43 -16.90 -1.07
N ASP A 62 4.06 -15.80 -1.47
CA ASP A 62 5.50 -15.69 -1.73
C ASP A 62 6.01 -14.50 -0.92
N GLY A 63 6.56 -14.76 0.27
CA GLY A 63 6.84 -13.73 1.27
C GLY A 63 5.58 -12.98 1.73
N GLU A 64 5.60 -11.65 1.63
CA GLU A 64 4.46 -10.79 1.99
C GLU A 64 3.40 -10.66 0.87
N HIS A 65 3.70 -11.12 -0.34
CA HIS A 65 2.81 -10.97 -1.50
C HIS A 65 2.09 -12.26 -1.87
N LYS A 66 0.88 -12.13 -2.42
CA LYS A 66 0.14 -13.25 -3.02
C LYS A 66 0.25 -13.19 -4.53
N ARG A 67 0.58 -14.33 -5.14
CA ARG A 67 0.69 -14.50 -6.59
C ARG A 67 -0.25 -15.60 -7.09
N LEU A 68 -0.77 -15.44 -8.30
CA LEU A 68 -1.59 -16.44 -8.97
C LEU A 68 -0.69 -17.46 -9.69
N VAL A 69 -0.94 -18.75 -9.48
CA VAL A 69 -0.25 -19.86 -10.14
C VAL A 69 -1.30 -20.74 -10.81
N ALA A 70 -1.13 -20.98 -12.11
CA ALA A 70 -1.98 -21.87 -12.89
C ALA A 70 -1.31 -23.25 -13.03
N TYR A 71 -2.10 -24.30 -12.81
CA TYR A 71 -1.72 -25.70 -13.03
C TYR A 71 -2.53 -26.25 -14.17
N LEU A 72 -1.86 -26.85 -15.16
CA LEU A 72 -2.46 -27.18 -16.44
C LEU A 72 -2.15 -28.63 -16.83
N VAL A 73 -3.15 -29.30 -17.38
CA VAL A 73 -2.97 -30.59 -18.06
C VAL A 73 -3.28 -30.40 -19.53
N GLY A 74 -2.34 -30.78 -20.40
CA GLY A 74 -2.48 -30.63 -21.83
C GLY A 74 -3.16 -31.83 -22.50
N GLU A 75 -3.67 -31.64 -23.71
CA GLU A 75 -4.13 -32.75 -24.56
C GLU A 75 -2.94 -33.57 -25.08
N GLU A 76 -3.03 -34.91 -25.02
CA GLU A 76 -1.92 -35.82 -25.34
C GLU A 76 -1.60 -35.90 -26.84
N GLU A 77 -2.55 -35.57 -27.73
CA GLU A 77 -2.43 -35.81 -29.18
C GLU A 77 -2.40 -34.55 -30.06
N SER A 78 -2.51 -33.33 -29.54
CA SER A 78 -2.65 -32.12 -30.40
C SER A 78 -1.96 -30.84 -29.94
N ALA A 79 -1.30 -30.82 -28.79
CA ALA A 79 -0.58 -29.63 -28.37
C ALA A 79 0.86 -29.62 -28.90
N SER A 80 1.17 -28.70 -29.81
CA SER A 80 2.57 -28.29 -30.01
C SER A 80 3.10 -27.80 -28.65
N PRO A 81 4.30 -28.25 -28.20
CA PRO A 81 4.84 -27.89 -26.89
C PRO A 81 4.91 -26.37 -26.66
N GLU A 82 5.07 -25.60 -27.74
CA GLU A 82 5.12 -24.14 -27.75
C GLU A 82 3.77 -23.47 -27.46
N ALA A 83 2.64 -24.09 -27.83
CA ALA A 83 1.30 -23.52 -27.62
C ALA A 83 0.89 -23.52 -26.14
N LEU A 84 1.45 -24.44 -25.35
CA LEU A 84 1.27 -24.52 -23.90
C LEU A 84 2.42 -23.84 -23.13
N SER A 85 3.27 -23.06 -23.81
CA SER A 85 4.30 -22.28 -23.13
C SER A 85 3.65 -21.21 -22.23
N PRO A 86 4.27 -20.89 -21.07
CA PRO A 86 3.80 -19.84 -20.18
C PRO A 86 3.53 -18.50 -20.89
N GLU A 87 4.40 -18.14 -21.86
CA GLU A 87 4.28 -16.90 -22.63
C GLU A 87 3.08 -16.92 -23.60
N ALA A 88 2.87 -18.03 -24.32
CA ALA A 88 1.73 -18.17 -25.23
C ALA A 88 0.40 -18.12 -24.48
N LEU A 89 0.32 -18.80 -23.33
CA LEU A 89 -0.87 -18.80 -22.48
C LEU A 89 -1.16 -17.43 -21.88
N ARG A 90 -0.12 -16.74 -21.36
CA ARG A 90 -0.26 -15.37 -20.86
C ARG A 90 -0.76 -14.42 -21.94
N THR A 91 -0.22 -14.52 -23.15
CA THR A 91 -0.61 -13.70 -24.31
C THR A 91 -2.06 -13.96 -24.72
N GLN A 92 -2.51 -15.22 -24.70
CA GLN A 92 -3.91 -15.53 -25.00
C GLN A 92 -4.85 -15.02 -23.92
N LEU A 93 -4.50 -15.20 -22.64
CA LEU A 93 -5.31 -14.73 -21.53
C LEU A 93 -5.43 -13.20 -21.48
N SER A 94 -4.37 -12.46 -21.81
CA SER A 94 -4.40 -10.98 -21.80
C SER A 94 -5.37 -10.38 -22.81
N THR A 95 -5.80 -11.14 -23.82
CA THR A 95 -6.86 -10.69 -24.76
C THR A 95 -8.27 -10.72 -24.16
N ARG A 96 -8.47 -11.45 -23.05
CA ARG A 96 -9.79 -11.69 -22.43
C ARG A 96 -9.88 -11.25 -20.98
N LEU A 97 -8.76 -11.26 -20.26
CA LEU A 97 -8.68 -10.96 -18.84
C LEU A 97 -7.80 -9.73 -18.59
N PRO A 98 -8.17 -8.89 -17.61
CA PRO A 98 -7.31 -7.80 -17.18
C PRO A 98 -6.05 -8.35 -16.51
N GLU A 99 -4.99 -7.54 -16.52
CA GLU A 99 -3.65 -7.96 -16.10
C GLU A 99 -3.57 -8.55 -14.69
N TYR A 100 -4.30 -7.97 -13.73
CA TYR A 100 -4.29 -8.45 -12.34
C TYR A 100 -4.87 -9.87 -12.16
N MET A 101 -5.59 -10.39 -13.17
CA MET A 101 -6.11 -11.76 -13.20
C MET A 101 -5.15 -12.75 -13.89
N LEU A 102 -4.07 -12.27 -14.52
CA LEU A 102 -3.13 -13.14 -15.22
C LEU A 102 -2.23 -13.89 -14.23
N PRO A 103 -2.15 -15.24 -14.30
CA PRO A 103 -1.20 -16.00 -13.51
C PRO A 103 0.26 -15.56 -13.74
N ALA A 104 1.05 -15.57 -12.68
CA ALA A 104 2.48 -15.30 -12.71
C ALA A 104 3.30 -16.55 -13.13
N ALA A 105 2.76 -17.75 -12.89
CA ALA A 105 3.37 -19.01 -13.27
C ALA A 105 2.33 -20.00 -13.82
N TYR A 106 2.77 -20.85 -14.76
CA TYR A 106 2.00 -21.86 -15.48
C TYR A 106 2.75 -23.19 -15.38
N VAL A 107 2.29 -24.07 -14.51
CA VAL A 107 2.90 -25.36 -14.23
C VAL A 107 2.18 -26.45 -15.03
N ARG A 108 2.89 -27.12 -15.93
CA ARG A 108 2.34 -28.25 -16.68
C ARG A 108 2.47 -29.55 -15.88
N LEU A 109 1.37 -30.27 -15.76
CA LEU A 109 1.28 -31.57 -15.08
C LEU A 109 0.77 -32.64 -16.04
N PRO A 110 1.18 -33.91 -15.87
CA PRO A 110 0.59 -35.03 -16.61
C PRO A 110 -0.87 -35.27 -16.18
N ALA A 111 -1.19 -35.05 -14.91
CA ALA A 111 -2.54 -35.11 -14.36
C ALA A 111 -2.64 -34.26 -13.09
N LEU A 112 -3.84 -33.78 -12.76
CA LEU A 112 -4.08 -33.10 -11.49
C LEU A 112 -4.10 -34.12 -10.34
N PRO A 113 -3.43 -33.84 -9.21
CA PRO A 113 -3.45 -34.74 -8.07
C PRO A 113 -4.85 -34.74 -7.43
N LEU A 114 -5.39 -35.94 -7.19
CA LEU A 114 -6.71 -36.12 -6.58
C LEU A 114 -6.55 -36.82 -5.22
N THR A 115 -7.34 -36.38 -4.25
CA THR A 115 -7.58 -37.07 -2.98
C THR A 115 -8.29 -38.42 -3.24
N PRO A 116 -8.28 -39.37 -2.28
CA PRO A 116 -8.99 -40.64 -2.41
C PRO A 116 -10.50 -40.51 -2.70
N ASN A 117 -11.09 -39.35 -2.41
CA ASN A 117 -12.50 -39.03 -2.68
C ASN A 117 -12.73 -38.40 -4.07
N GLY A 118 -11.71 -38.37 -4.94
CA GLY A 118 -11.81 -37.81 -6.29
C GLY A 118 -11.84 -36.28 -6.37
N LYS A 119 -11.55 -35.58 -5.26
CA LYS A 119 -11.41 -34.11 -5.24
C LYS A 119 -9.96 -33.70 -5.45
N LEU A 120 -9.71 -32.54 -6.06
CA LEU A 120 -8.37 -31.95 -6.21
C LEU A 120 -7.63 -31.88 -4.86
N ASP A 121 -6.43 -32.44 -4.82
CA ASP A 121 -5.49 -32.30 -3.71
C ASP A 121 -4.58 -31.08 -3.94
N ARG A 122 -4.97 -29.95 -3.35
CA ARG A 122 -4.22 -28.69 -3.48
C ARG A 122 -2.86 -28.71 -2.77
N GLN A 123 -2.68 -29.58 -1.77
CA GLN A 123 -1.41 -29.68 -1.02
C GLN A 123 -0.36 -30.47 -1.81
N ALA A 124 -0.81 -31.39 -2.66
CA ALA A 124 0.06 -32.19 -3.53
C ALA A 124 0.52 -31.46 -4.80
N LEU A 125 0.06 -30.24 -5.05
CA LEU A 125 0.48 -29.45 -6.22
C LEU A 125 1.91 -28.92 -6.01
N PRO A 126 2.82 -29.12 -6.99
CA PRO A 126 4.22 -28.73 -6.85
C PRO A 126 4.39 -27.22 -6.83
N GLU A 127 5.52 -26.77 -6.27
CA GLU A 127 5.97 -25.38 -6.39
C GLU A 127 6.41 -25.10 -7.84
N PRO A 128 6.09 -23.92 -8.40
CA PRO A 128 6.56 -23.55 -9.74
C PRO A 128 8.07 -23.37 -9.74
N ASP A 129 8.74 -23.99 -10.71
CA ASP A 129 10.16 -23.76 -10.98
C ASP A 129 10.36 -22.60 -11.98
N ALA A 130 11.62 -22.28 -12.30
CA ALA A 130 11.93 -21.19 -13.23
C ALA A 130 11.36 -21.39 -14.64
N SER A 131 11.11 -22.65 -15.05
CA SER A 131 10.52 -22.97 -16.36
C SER A 131 9.02 -22.75 -16.42
N ALA A 132 8.36 -22.74 -15.26
CA ALA A 132 6.94 -22.45 -15.12
C ALA A 132 6.64 -20.94 -15.04
N LEU A 133 7.63 -20.07 -14.89
CA LEU A 133 7.40 -18.63 -14.85
C LEU A 133 6.96 -18.15 -16.24
N GLY A 134 5.87 -17.37 -16.28
CA GLY A 134 5.43 -16.65 -17.48
C GLY A 134 6.30 -15.43 -17.82
N CYS A 135 7.38 -15.23 -17.06
CA CYS A 135 8.38 -14.22 -17.32
C CYS A 135 9.21 -14.66 -18.53
N SER A 136 9.24 -13.83 -19.56
CA SER A 136 10.21 -13.98 -20.66
C SER A 136 11.61 -14.20 -20.07
N ALA A 137 12.41 -15.05 -20.72
CA ALA A 137 13.77 -15.35 -20.30
C ALA A 137 14.50 -14.07 -19.88
N TYR A 138 15.07 -14.08 -18.67
CA TYR A 138 15.77 -12.92 -18.13
C TYR A 138 16.81 -12.43 -19.15
N GLU A 139 16.55 -11.24 -19.69
CA GLU A 139 17.43 -10.57 -20.63
C GLU A 139 17.78 -9.20 -20.04
N LEU A 140 19.07 -8.88 -20.09
CA LEU A 140 19.60 -7.66 -19.49
C LEU A 140 19.01 -6.42 -20.17
N PRO A 141 18.69 -5.35 -19.40
CA PRO A 141 18.40 -4.03 -19.94
C PRO A 141 19.48 -3.59 -20.93
N GLN A 142 19.07 -3.02 -22.06
CA GLN A 142 19.96 -2.58 -23.13
C GLN A 142 19.97 -1.06 -23.27
N GLY A 143 21.17 -0.47 -23.10
CA GLY A 143 21.37 0.96 -23.26
C GLY A 143 20.94 1.78 -22.04
N SER A 144 21.32 3.06 -22.05
CA SER A 144 21.25 3.91 -20.85
C SER A 144 19.84 4.13 -20.31
N VAL A 145 18.82 4.16 -21.19
CA VAL A 145 17.41 4.36 -20.78
C VAL A 145 16.87 3.11 -20.08
N GLU A 146 17.01 1.93 -20.70
CA GLU A 146 16.56 0.66 -20.08
C GLU A 146 17.31 0.41 -18.76
N GLU A 147 18.64 0.63 -18.72
CA GLU A 147 19.46 0.48 -17.52
C GLU A 147 19.00 1.40 -16.37
N THR A 148 18.71 2.67 -16.68
CA THR A 148 18.20 3.63 -15.69
C THR A 148 16.83 3.21 -15.19
N LEU A 149 15.92 2.80 -16.09
CA LEU A 149 14.58 2.35 -15.72
C LEU A 149 14.63 1.10 -14.85
N ALA A 150 15.49 0.12 -15.18
CA ALA A 150 15.65 -1.10 -14.39
C ALA A 150 16.11 -0.78 -12.97
N ALA A 151 17.08 0.12 -12.81
CA ALA A 151 17.53 0.57 -11.50
C ALA A 151 16.40 1.23 -10.69
N LEU A 152 15.61 2.10 -11.33
CA LEU A 152 14.45 2.74 -10.70
C LEU A 152 13.39 1.71 -10.29
N TRP A 153 13.13 0.70 -11.12
CA TRP A 153 12.16 -0.35 -10.81
C TRP A 153 12.64 -1.23 -9.66
N CYS A 154 13.92 -1.63 -9.64
CA CYS A 154 14.51 -2.36 -8.52
C CYS A 154 14.32 -1.62 -7.20
N GLU A 155 14.60 -0.31 -7.17
CA GLU A 155 14.46 0.50 -5.96
C GLU A 155 12.99 0.64 -5.51
N LEU A 156 12.08 0.88 -6.46
CA LEU A 156 10.65 1.08 -6.17
C LEU A 156 9.93 -0.21 -5.77
N LEU A 157 10.29 -1.33 -6.38
CA LEU A 157 9.64 -2.63 -6.17
C LEU A 157 10.36 -3.48 -5.11
N GLY A 158 11.53 -3.03 -4.62
CA GLY A 158 12.34 -3.79 -3.66
C GLY A 158 12.92 -5.07 -4.26
N LEU A 159 13.23 -5.06 -5.56
CA LEU A 159 13.74 -6.21 -6.29
C LEU A 159 15.26 -6.13 -6.48
N ALA A 160 15.93 -7.27 -6.47
CA ALA A 160 17.36 -7.33 -6.73
C ALA A 160 17.71 -7.04 -8.20
N GLN A 161 16.87 -7.51 -9.12
CA GLN A 161 17.08 -7.41 -10.57
C GLN A 161 15.74 -7.32 -11.30
N VAL A 162 15.74 -6.58 -12.42
CA VAL A 162 14.63 -6.45 -13.36
C VAL A 162 15.19 -6.64 -14.77
N GLY A 163 14.60 -7.56 -15.52
CA GLY A 163 14.92 -7.83 -16.93
C GLY A 163 14.15 -6.89 -17.87
N ARG A 164 14.61 -6.79 -19.11
CA ARG A 164 14.04 -5.86 -20.08
C ARG A 164 12.61 -6.20 -20.52
N HIS A 165 12.22 -7.46 -20.43
CA HIS A 165 10.88 -7.94 -20.78
C HIS A 165 9.97 -8.06 -19.56
N ASP A 166 10.48 -7.71 -18.37
CA ASP A 166 9.67 -7.71 -17.17
C ASP A 166 8.61 -6.63 -17.24
N ASP A 167 7.46 -6.97 -16.67
CA ASP A 167 6.28 -6.12 -16.63
C ASP A 167 6.15 -5.47 -15.25
N PHE A 168 6.01 -4.14 -15.23
CA PHE A 168 5.96 -3.34 -14.00
C PHE A 168 4.85 -3.81 -13.06
N PHE A 169 3.66 -4.06 -13.60
CA PHE A 169 2.51 -4.45 -12.81
C PHE A 169 2.57 -5.93 -12.43
N ALA A 170 3.11 -6.78 -13.30
CA ALA A 170 3.37 -8.18 -12.95
C ALA A 170 4.34 -8.31 -11.76
N LEU A 171 5.35 -7.44 -11.70
CA LEU A 171 6.33 -7.37 -10.60
C LEU A 171 5.81 -6.75 -9.30
N GLY A 172 4.54 -6.36 -9.23
CA GLY A 172 3.92 -5.79 -8.02
C GLY A 172 3.76 -4.27 -8.04
N GLY A 173 4.09 -3.62 -9.17
CA GLY A 173 3.81 -2.22 -9.40
C GLY A 173 2.32 -1.89 -9.32
N HIS A 174 2.01 -0.70 -8.82
CA HIS A 174 0.65 -0.16 -8.75
C HIS A 174 0.67 1.35 -9.00
N SER A 175 -0.50 1.98 -9.13
CA SER A 175 -0.61 3.38 -9.58
C SER A 175 0.24 4.37 -8.78
N LEU A 176 0.36 4.20 -7.46
CA LEU A 176 1.23 5.04 -6.63
C LEU A 176 2.73 4.86 -6.96
N LEU A 177 3.21 3.62 -7.13
CA LEU A 177 4.59 3.37 -7.57
C LEU A 177 4.82 3.86 -9.00
N ALA A 178 3.80 3.81 -9.85
CA ALA A 178 3.87 4.36 -11.21
C ALA A 178 4.00 5.90 -11.21
N VAL A 179 3.28 6.60 -10.32
CA VAL A 179 3.45 8.05 -10.13
C VAL A 179 4.85 8.38 -9.59
N GLN A 180 5.38 7.57 -8.68
CA GLN A 180 6.76 7.73 -8.20
C GLN A 180 7.79 7.49 -9.30
N LEU A 181 7.59 6.44 -10.11
CA LEU A 181 8.42 6.14 -11.27
C LEU A 181 8.43 7.33 -12.24
N ALA A 182 7.26 7.86 -12.60
CA ALA A 182 7.16 9.04 -13.47
C ALA A 182 7.93 10.24 -12.90
N SER A 183 7.80 10.52 -11.60
CA SER A 183 8.55 11.60 -10.96
C SER A 183 10.06 11.36 -10.97
N ARG A 184 10.51 10.12 -10.75
CA ARG A 184 11.94 9.78 -10.72
C ARG A 184 12.55 9.78 -12.12
N VAL A 185 11.86 9.24 -13.11
CA VAL A 185 12.25 9.32 -14.53
C VAL A 185 12.39 10.78 -14.96
N ARG A 186 11.46 11.65 -14.55
CA ARG A 186 11.57 13.09 -14.81
C ARG A 186 12.83 13.69 -14.18
N SER A 187 13.14 13.33 -12.94
CA SER A 187 14.34 13.83 -12.25
C SER A 187 15.65 13.25 -12.78
N SER A 188 15.69 11.99 -13.22
CA SER A 188 16.92 11.30 -13.66
C SER A 188 17.20 11.45 -15.15
N LEU A 189 16.15 11.42 -15.99
CA LEU A 189 16.26 11.47 -17.45
C LEU A 189 15.77 12.80 -18.04
N GLY A 190 15.09 13.65 -17.27
CA GLY A 190 14.58 14.93 -17.77
C GLY A 190 13.41 14.79 -18.74
N LEU A 191 12.73 13.64 -18.77
CA LEU A 191 11.62 13.34 -19.68
C LEU A 191 10.26 13.49 -18.97
N GLU A 192 9.26 14.03 -19.67
CA GLU A 192 7.87 13.90 -19.20
C GLU A 192 7.39 12.46 -19.43
N VAL A 193 6.67 11.94 -18.44
CA VAL A 193 6.09 10.60 -18.50
C VAL A 193 4.62 10.72 -18.20
N ALA A 194 3.75 10.39 -19.17
CA ALA A 194 2.35 10.24 -18.86
C ALA A 194 2.14 8.88 -18.17
N LEU A 195 1.34 8.86 -17.11
CA LEU A 195 0.98 7.61 -16.44
C LEU A 195 0.34 6.61 -17.41
N ALA A 196 -0.41 7.11 -18.39
CA ALA A 196 -1.01 6.31 -19.45
C ALA A 196 0.01 5.53 -20.29
N ASP A 197 1.22 6.07 -20.47
CA ASP A 197 2.27 5.42 -21.27
C ASP A 197 2.78 4.15 -20.58
N LEU A 198 2.92 4.17 -19.25
CA LEU A 198 3.31 2.98 -18.49
C LEU A 198 2.21 1.90 -18.52
N PHE A 199 0.93 2.30 -18.49
CA PHE A 199 -0.17 1.35 -18.61
C PHE A 199 -0.29 0.77 -20.03
N ALA A 200 0.00 1.56 -21.06
CA ALA A 200 -0.01 1.10 -22.45
C ALA A 200 1.21 0.21 -22.78
N HIS A 201 2.34 0.49 -22.15
CA HIS A 201 3.63 -0.18 -22.36
C HIS A 201 4.22 -0.64 -21.02
N PRO A 202 3.65 -1.66 -20.38
CA PRO A 202 4.04 -2.06 -19.03
C PRO A 202 5.36 -2.84 -18.96
N ARG A 203 5.89 -3.29 -20.10
CA ARG A 203 7.20 -3.95 -20.19
C ARG A 203 8.33 -2.94 -20.26
N LEU A 204 9.44 -3.20 -19.57
CA LEU A 204 10.54 -2.25 -19.43
C LEU A 204 11.08 -1.75 -20.79
N ALA A 205 11.34 -2.65 -21.73
CA ALA A 205 11.85 -2.30 -23.06
C ALA A 205 10.83 -1.50 -23.88
N ASP A 206 9.55 -1.88 -23.84
CA ASP A 206 8.48 -1.18 -24.55
C ASP A 206 8.27 0.23 -23.97
N PHE A 207 8.33 0.35 -22.64
CA PHE A 207 8.27 1.62 -21.95
C PHE A 207 9.46 2.52 -22.29
N ALA A 208 10.67 1.96 -22.28
CA ALA A 208 11.89 2.68 -22.68
C ALA A 208 11.79 3.21 -24.12
N LEU A 209 11.22 2.41 -25.03
CA LEU A 209 11.00 2.79 -26.42
C LEU A 209 9.94 3.90 -26.54
N ALA A 210 8.84 3.81 -25.77
CA ALA A 210 7.83 4.88 -25.72
C ALA A 210 8.45 6.21 -25.23
N LEU A 211 9.36 6.14 -24.25
CA LEU A 211 10.07 7.30 -23.73
C LEU A 211 11.07 7.92 -24.73
N ALA A 212 11.54 7.17 -25.72
CA ALA A 212 12.43 7.72 -26.76
C ALA A 212 11.77 8.82 -27.60
N HIS A 213 10.43 8.89 -27.59
CA HIS A 213 9.64 9.94 -28.25
C HIS A 213 9.01 10.93 -27.25
N ALA A 214 9.27 10.78 -25.95
CA ALA A 214 8.77 11.68 -24.94
C ALA A 214 9.43 13.06 -25.04
N SER A 215 8.63 14.09 -24.79
CA SER A 215 9.14 15.47 -24.71
C SER A 215 10.00 15.65 -23.46
N ALA A 216 10.97 16.55 -23.54
CA ALA A 216 11.69 17.01 -22.36
C ALA A 216 10.72 17.65 -21.34
N SER A 217 10.99 17.40 -20.07
CA SER A 217 10.28 18.01 -18.94
C SER A 217 10.36 19.53 -19.01
N THR A 218 9.21 20.19 -19.09
CA THR A 218 9.10 21.64 -19.01
C THR A 218 8.82 22.13 -17.59
N LEU A 219 8.60 21.22 -16.65
CA LEU A 219 8.37 21.56 -15.25
C LEU A 219 9.68 22.01 -14.59
N PRO A 220 9.70 23.17 -13.91
CA PRO A 220 10.87 23.62 -13.17
C PRO A 220 11.13 22.72 -11.97
N ALA A 221 12.40 22.64 -11.57
CA ALA A 221 12.79 21.97 -10.33
C ALA A 221 12.10 22.62 -9.13
N ILE A 222 11.68 21.80 -8.15
CA ILE A 222 11.20 22.31 -6.86
C ILE A 222 12.43 22.80 -6.10
N VAL A 223 12.56 24.12 -5.99
CA VAL A 223 13.66 24.76 -5.27
C VAL A 223 13.21 25.22 -3.88
N PRO A 224 14.11 25.20 -2.87
CA PRO A 224 13.83 25.79 -1.58
C PRO A 224 13.49 27.28 -1.73
N ILE A 225 12.48 27.73 -0.98
CA ILE A 225 12.11 29.14 -0.88
C ILE A 225 12.30 29.62 0.55
N ALA A 226 12.59 30.91 0.71
CA ALA A 226 12.71 31.52 2.02
C ALA A 226 11.38 31.42 2.81
N ARG A 227 11.49 31.33 4.13
CA ARG A 227 10.36 31.17 5.09
C ARG A 227 10.04 32.47 5.85
N ASP A 228 10.54 33.58 5.34
CA ASP A 228 10.41 34.92 5.89
C ASP A 228 9.08 35.61 5.56
N LEU A 229 8.35 35.08 4.57
CA LEU A 229 7.05 35.62 4.14
C LEU A 229 5.94 34.57 4.25
N PRO A 230 4.67 35.00 4.49
CA PRO A 230 3.53 34.10 4.43
C PRO A 230 3.41 33.45 3.04
N LEU A 231 3.26 32.14 3.01
CA LEU A 231 3.22 31.37 1.76
C LEU A 231 1.78 31.06 1.35
N PRO A 232 1.45 31.05 0.06
CA PRO A 232 0.12 30.65 -0.39
C PRO A 232 -0.16 29.18 -0.03
N LEU A 233 -1.43 28.84 0.18
CA LEU A 233 -1.86 27.46 0.30
C LEU A 233 -1.76 26.76 -1.06
N SER A 234 -1.42 25.47 -1.05
CA SER A 234 -1.64 24.60 -2.20
C SER A 234 -3.14 24.50 -2.52
N PHE A 235 -3.51 24.15 -3.76
CA PHE A 235 -4.91 24.01 -4.15
C PHE A 235 -5.69 23.00 -3.27
N ALA A 236 -5.03 21.91 -2.86
CA ALA A 236 -5.62 20.93 -1.94
C ALA A 236 -5.91 21.54 -0.56
N GLN A 237 -4.96 22.32 -0.03
CA GLN A 237 -5.15 23.03 1.23
C GLN A 237 -6.22 24.12 1.12
N GLN A 238 -6.28 24.88 0.03
CA GLN A 238 -7.31 25.92 -0.19
C GLN A 238 -8.73 25.32 -0.11
N ARG A 239 -8.95 24.16 -0.73
CA ARG A 239 -10.22 23.44 -0.65
C ARG A 239 -10.59 23.10 0.80
N LEU A 240 -9.66 22.53 1.55
CA LEU A 240 -9.90 22.12 2.94
C LEU A 240 -10.10 23.32 3.86
N TRP A 241 -9.32 24.38 3.68
CA TRP A 241 -9.50 25.63 4.42
C TRP A 241 -10.87 26.25 4.15
N PHE A 242 -11.28 26.32 2.88
CA PHE A 242 -12.61 26.82 2.49
C PHE A 242 -13.75 26.00 3.14
N LEU A 243 -13.67 24.66 3.11
CA LEU A 243 -14.65 23.80 3.77
C LEU A 243 -14.71 24.05 5.29
N ALA A 244 -13.57 24.28 5.92
CA ALA A 244 -13.51 24.62 7.34
C ALA A 244 -14.14 26.00 7.66
N GLN A 245 -14.11 26.95 6.73
CA GLN A 245 -14.80 28.24 6.88
C GLN A 245 -16.33 28.15 6.72
N LEU A 246 -16.84 27.15 5.98
CA LEU A 246 -18.27 26.98 5.73
C LEU A 246 -19.01 26.32 6.90
N ASP A 247 -18.45 25.23 7.43
CA ASP A 247 -19.08 24.45 8.50
C ASP A 247 -18.01 23.73 9.33
N ALA A 248 -18.03 23.94 10.64
CA ALA A 248 -17.16 23.23 11.58
C ALA A 248 -17.31 21.70 11.49
N ARG A 249 -18.52 21.20 11.18
CA ARG A 249 -18.76 19.75 10.95
C ARG A 249 -18.11 19.25 9.67
N ALA A 250 -18.04 20.08 8.63
CA ALA A 250 -17.33 19.73 7.41
C ALA A 250 -15.82 19.61 7.69
N SER A 251 -15.24 20.50 8.51
CA SER A 251 -13.84 20.37 8.94
C SER A 251 -13.60 19.09 9.75
N ALA A 252 -14.51 18.74 10.66
CA ALA A 252 -14.39 17.54 11.49
C ALA A 252 -14.37 16.24 10.66
N ALA A 253 -15.01 16.23 9.48
CA ALA A 253 -14.96 15.09 8.55
C ALA A 253 -13.56 14.86 7.94
N TYR A 254 -12.62 15.81 8.11
CA TYR A 254 -11.24 15.73 7.66
C TYR A 254 -10.23 15.51 8.80
N LEU A 255 -10.71 15.04 9.95
CA LEU A 255 -9.83 14.47 10.97
C LEU A 255 -9.35 13.09 10.52
N ILE A 256 -8.08 12.79 10.80
CA ILE A 256 -7.45 11.49 10.57
C ILE A 256 -7.08 10.90 11.95
N PRO A 257 -8.05 10.30 12.67
CA PRO A 257 -7.77 9.64 13.94
C PRO A 257 -7.18 8.25 13.70
N THR A 258 -6.08 7.96 14.40
CA THR A 258 -5.41 6.65 14.38
C THR A 258 -5.20 6.18 15.82
N GLY A 259 -5.50 4.92 16.10
CA GLY A 259 -5.20 4.28 17.38
C GLY A 259 -4.25 3.10 17.18
N VAL A 260 -3.16 3.07 17.93
CA VAL A 260 -2.18 1.98 17.92
C VAL A 260 -2.09 1.38 19.31
N ARG A 261 -2.32 0.07 19.42
CA ARG A 261 -2.10 -0.66 20.67
C ARG A 261 -0.64 -1.10 20.76
N LEU A 262 0.01 -0.73 21.86
CA LEU A 262 1.42 -1.00 22.13
C LEU A 262 1.49 -2.02 23.28
N ILE A 263 2.01 -3.21 22.97
CA ILE A 263 2.15 -4.31 23.93
C ILE A 263 3.63 -4.50 24.25
N GLY A 264 3.98 -4.47 25.54
CA GLY A 264 5.34 -4.57 26.05
C GLY A 264 5.75 -3.34 26.85
N SER A 265 7.03 -3.29 27.24
CA SER A 265 7.63 -2.14 27.91
C SER A 265 7.69 -0.94 26.96
N LEU A 266 7.17 0.20 27.40
CA LEU A 266 7.18 1.45 26.66
C LEU A 266 8.10 2.47 27.34
N ASP A 267 9.14 2.91 26.66
CA ASP A 267 9.88 4.11 27.05
C ASP A 267 9.10 5.36 26.62
N GLU A 268 8.41 5.99 27.58
CA GLU A 268 7.61 7.20 27.36
C GLU A 268 8.47 8.43 26.98
N SER A 269 9.74 8.48 27.41
CA SER A 269 10.65 9.59 27.09
C SER A 269 11.10 9.48 25.64
N ALA A 270 11.50 8.29 25.21
CA ALA A 270 11.83 8.01 23.81
C ALA A 270 10.62 8.27 22.88
N LEU A 271 9.41 7.89 23.31
CA LEU A 271 8.17 8.17 22.59
C LEU A 271 7.99 9.68 22.38
N ARG A 272 8.10 10.47 23.45
CA ARG A 272 7.95 11.93 23.38
C ARG A 272 9.02 12.56 22.49
N GLN A 273 10.28 12.17 22.65
CA GLN A 273 11.38 12.68 21.83
C GLN A 273 11.18 12.37 20.34
N ALA A 274 10.71 11.17 20.00
CA ALA A 274 10.42 10.79 18.62
C ALA A 274 9.30 11.65 18.01
N LEU A 275 8.20 11.85 18.74
CA LEU A 275 7.07 12.66 18.29
C LEU A 275 7.43 14.15 18.15
N ASP A 276 8.16 14.70 19.12
CA ASP A 276 8.64 16.09 19.08
C ASP A 276 9.59 16.30 17.89
N ARG A 277 10.46 15.31 17.63
CA ARG A 277 11.40 15.38 16.51
C ARG A 277 10.71 15.33 15.15
N ILE A 278 9.65 14.52 15.01
CA ILE A 278 8.80 14.48 13.81
C ILE A 278 8.17 15.85 13.55
N VAL A 279 7.57 16.48 14.57
CA VAL A 279 6.98 17.83 14.43
C VAL A 279 8.05 18.87 14.10
N ALA A 280 9.25 18.77 14.68
CA ALA A 280 10.36 19.66 14.37
C ALA A 280 10.83 19.52 12.92
N ARG A 281 10.88 18.29 12.41
CA ARG A 281 11.33 17.94 11.05
C ARG A 281 10.35 18.40 9.97
N HIS A 282 9.06 18.14 10.17
CA HIS A 282 8.03 18.37 9.14
C HIS A 282 7.33 19.69 9.31
N GLU A 283 7.64 20.65 8.43
CA GLU A 283 7.02 21.98 8.40
C GLU A 283 5.50 21.95 8.45
N ALA A 284 4.87 21.05 7.68
CA ALA A 284 3.43 20.92 7.60
C ALA A 284 2.77 20.70 8.98
N LEU A 285 3.40 19.94 9.88
CA LEU A 285 2.85 19.65 11.21
C LEU A 285 2.87 20.85 12.15
N ARG A 286 3.74 21.81 11.87
CA ARG A 286 3.88 23.08 12.60
C ARG A 286 3.36 24.27 11.80
N THR A 287 2.57 24.04 10.76
CA THR A 287 1.91 25.09 9.97
C THR A 287 0.55 25.44 10.56
N ARG A 288 0.25 26.73 10.64
CA ARG A 288 -1.09 27.29 10.82
C ARG A 288 -1.56 28.02 9.56
N PHE A 289 -2.86 28.14 9.39
CA PHE A 289 -3.51 28.75 8.23
C PHE A 289 -4.25 30.01 8.66
N VAL A 290 -3.71 31.17 8.28
CA VAL A 290 -4.23 32.48 8.70
C VAL A 290 -4.96 33.12 7.54
N ALA A 291 -6.17 33.63 7.78
CA ALA A 291 -6.97 34.31 6.77
C ALA A 291 -6.27 35.60 6.31
N ALA A 292 -6.18 35.82 4.99
CA ALA A 292 -5.61 37.02 4.38
C ALA A 292 -6.32 37.30 3.05
N GLU A 293 -6.82 38.53 2.88
CA GLU A 293 -7.38 39.07 1.62
C GLU A 293 -8.32 38.11 0.85
N GLY A 294 -9.29 37.50 1.55
CA GLY A 294 -10.26 36.57 0.92
C GLY A 294 -9.74 35.16 0.64
N SER A 295 -8.53 34.84 1.08
CA SER A 295 -7.92 33.51 1.07
C SER A 295 -7.26 33.24 2.42
N ALA A 296 -6.29 32.32 2.46
CA ALA A 296 -5.40 32.11 3.58
C ALA A 296 -3.93 32.08 3.14
N VAL A 297 -3.06 32.18 4.13
CA VAL A 297 -1.61 31.98 4.01
C VAL A 297 -1.14 30.96 5.04
N GLN A 298 -0.04 30.29 4.73
CA GLN A 298 0.67 29.37 5.61
C GLN A 298 1.67 30.17 6.45
N GLU A 299 1.61 29.99 7.76
CA GLU A 299 2.60 30.49 8.70
C GLU A 299 3.19 29.32 9.49
N PHE A 300 4.52 29.31 9.66
CA PHE A 300 5.24 28.18 10.24
C PHE A 300 5.66 28.51 11.67
N SER A 301 5.20 27.71 12.63
CA SER A 301 5.68 27.76 14.00
C SER A 301 7.11 27.22 14.10
N PRO A 302 7.89 27.58 15.13
CA PRO A 302 9.28 27.15 15.28
C PRO A 302 9.40 25.64 15.49
N PRO A 303 10.55 25.01 15.13
CA PRO A 303 10.76 23.57 15.29
C PRO A 303 10.61 23.06 16.74
N GLY A 304 10.82 23.92 17.74
CA GLY A 304 10.68 23.59 19.16
C GLY A 304 9.25 23.53 19.70
N LEU A 305 8.22 23.63 18.85
CA LEU A 305 6.81 23.59 19.27
C LEU A 305 6.44 22.27 19.97
N GLY A 306 7.05 21.16 19.53
CA GLY A 306 6.75 19.81 20.02
C GLY A 306 5.34 19.32 19.63
N LEU A 307 5.05 18.08 19.98
CA LEU A 307 3.74 17.47 19.81
C LEU A 307 2.95 17.53 21.13
N PRO A 308 1.71 18.06 21.13
CA PRO A 308 0.81 17.99 22.29
C PRO A 308 0.49 16.53 22.64
N LEU A 309 1.20 15.98 23.62
CA LEU A 309 1.02 14.60 24.11
C LEU A 309 0.49 14.62 25.53
N ARG A 310 -0.76 14.15 25.70
CA ARG A 310 -1.38 13.88 27.00
C ARG A 310 -1.14 12.43 27.39
N VAL A 311 -0.77 12.18 28.65
CA VAL A 311 -0.63 10.82 29.18
C VAL A 311 -1.71 10.61 30.23
N LEU A 312 -2.53 9.57 30.07
CA LEU A 312 -3.62 9.23 30.98
C LEU A 312 -3.43 7.79 31.49
N ASP A 313 -3.24 7.66 32.80
CA ASP A 313 -3.18 6.35 33.45
C ASP A 313 -4.60 5.86 33.76
N LEU A 314 -5.05 4.87 33.00
CA LEU A 314 -6.35 4.22 33.17
C LEU A 314 -6.23 2.91 33.95
N SER A 315 -5.02 2.46 34.27
CA SER A 315 -4.76 1.12 34.83
C SER A 315 -5.34 0.90 36.22
N THR A 316 -5.72 1.99 36.90
CA THR A 316 -6.36 1.96 38.23
C THR A 316 -7.88 2.07 38.18
N LEU A 317 -8.46 2.25 36.99
CA LEU A 317 -9.90 2.39 36.82
C LEU A 317 -10.58 1.00 36.74
N PRO A 318 -11.88 0.90 37.11
CA PRO A 318 -12.61 -0.37 37.08
C PRO A 318 -12.69 -1.00 35.68
N ASP A 319 -12.88 -0.17 34.65
CA ASP A 319 -13.05 -0.60 33.25
C ASP A 319 -12.12 0.21 32.32
N PRO A 320 -10.79 -0.06 32.33
CA PRO A 320 -9.81 0.72 31.57
C PRO A 320 -10.09 0.72 30.06
N GLN A 321 -10.55 -0.41 29.52
CA GLN A 321 -10.84 -0.59 28.10
C GLN A 321 -12.04 0.24 27.64
N ASP A 322 -13.14 0.24 28.40
CA ASP A 322 -14.32 1.05 28.09
C ASP A 322 -14.00 2.55 28.16
N GLN A 323 -13.21 2.96 29.16
CA GLN A 323 -12.78 4.35 29.27
C GLN A 323 -11.87 4.74 28.11
N ALA A 324 -10.97 3.84 27.68
CA ALA A 324 -10.11 4.10 26.53
C ALA A 324 -10.90 4.24 25.23
N GLN A 325 -11.93 3.42 25.03
CA GLN A 325 -12.82 3.53 23.86
C GLN A 325 -13.54 4.89 23.84
N ARG A 326 -14.09 5.35 24.96
CA ARG A 326 -14.73 6.67 25.04
C ARG A 326 -13.75 7.80 24.73
N LEU A 327 -12.54 7.74 25.29
CA LEU A 327 -11.50 8.73 25.01
C LEU A 327 -11.07 8.72 23.54
N ALA A 328 -11.02 7.55 22.91
CA ALA A 328 -10.74 7.44 21.47
C ALA A 328 -11.85 8.06 20.61
N GLU A 329 -13.12 7.86 20.97
CA GLU A 329 -14.27 8.46 20.29
C GLU A 329 -14.31 9.99 20.47
N GLU A 330 -14.06 10.48 21.68
CA GLU A 330 -13.93 11.91 21.96
C GLU A 330 -12.79 12.54 21.16
N GLU A 331 -11.63 11.89 21.16
CA GLU A 331 -10.44 12.34 20.44
C GLU A 331 -10.67 12.37 18.92
N ALA A 332 -11.38 11.37 18.38
CA ALA A 332 -11.73 11.28 16.96
C ALA A 332 -12.69 12.37 16.48
N CYS A 333 -13.45 13.00 17.37
CA CYS A 333 -14.42 14.05 17.05
C CYS A 333 -14.02 15.44 17.54
N THR A 334 -12.91 15.56 18.28
CA THR A 334 -12.45 16.87 18.79
C THR A 334 -11.85 17.69 17.63
N PRO A 335 -12.40 18.87 17.29
CA PRO A 335 -11.96 19.63 16.13
C PRO A 335 -10.56 20.23 16.32
N PHE A 336 -9.92 20.64 15.22
CA PHE A 336 -8.77 21.53 15.24
C PHE A 336 -9.21 22.94 14.84
N ASP A 337 -8.57 23.95 15.43
CA ASP A 337 -8.59 25.31 14.89
C ASP A 337 -7.43 25.45 13.90
N LEU A 338 -7.74 25.63 12.62
CA LEU A 338 -6.72 25.74 11.56
C LEU A 338 -5.80 26.95 11.73
N ALA A 339 -6.22 27.96 12.49
CA ALA A 339 -5.38 29.13 12.82
C ALA A 339 -4.37 28.84 13.94
N GLN A 340 -4.44 27.66 14.58
CA GLN A 340 -3.54 27.25 15.66
C GLN A 340 -2.72 26.02 15.26
N ALA A 341 -1.41 26.11 15.45
CA ALA A 341 -0.50 24.98 15.28
C ALA A 341 -0.14 24.38 16.66
N PRO A 342 0.15 23.07 16.74
CA PRO A 342 0.21 22.12 15.64
C PRO A 342 -1.16 21.47 15.33
N LEU A 343 -1.37 21.07 14.08
CA LEU A 343 -2.58 20.37 13.62
C LEU A 343 -2.45 18.84 13.74
N ILE A 344 -1.77 18.43 14.79
CA ILE A 344 -1.54 17.06 15.23
C ILE A 344 -1.53 17.04 16.76
N ARG A 345 -2.13 16.02 17.36
CA ARG A 345 -2.10 15.79 18.82
C ARG A 345 -2.12 14.30 19.13
N ALA A 346 -1.65 13.95 20.31
CA ALA A 346 -1.61 12.57 20.78
C ALA A 346 -2.11 12.42 22.21
N VAL A 347 -2.68 11.25 22.48
CA VAL A 347 -3.04 10.80 23.82
C VAL A 347 -2.48 9.40 24.02
N LEU A 348 -1.62 9.23 25.01
CA LEU A 348 -1.16 7.93 25.46
C LEU A 348 -2.05 7.47 26.63
N LEU A 349 -2.78 6.39 26.40
CA LEU A 349 -3.63 5.74 27.38
C LEU A 349 -2.89 4.51 27.93
N LYS A 350 -2.62 4.49 29.22
CA LYS A 350 -1.99 3.34 29.89
C LYS A 350 -3.07 2.45 30.51
N LEU A 351 -3.24 1.25 29.97
CA LEU A 351 -4.20 0.26 30.44
C LEU A 351 -3.59 -0.66 31.50
N ALA A 352 -2.30 -0.97 31.35
CA ALA A 352 -1.50 -1.74 32.31
C ALA A 352 -0.02 -1.39 32.14
N ALA A 353 0.87 -1.99 32.94
CA ALA A 353 2.31 -1.75 32.87
C ALA A 353 2.94 -2.08 31.50
N GLN A 354 2.31 -2.96 30.70
CA GLN A 354 2.78 -3.39 29.38
C GLN A 354 1.68 -3.31 28.31
N ASP A 355 0.61 -2.56 28.57
CA ASP A 355 -0.53 -2.43 27.65
C ASP A 355 -0.93 -0.97 27.56
N HIS A 356 -0.69 -0.38 26.39
CA HIS A 356 -0.92 1.03 26.12
C HIS A 356 -1.68 1.19 24.81
N ILE A 357 -2.41 2.29 24.69
CA ILE A 357 -3.00 2.74 23.43
C ILE A 357 -2.46 4.14 23.15
N LEU A 358 -1.77 4.31 22.03
CA LEU A 358 -1.41 5.61 21.51
C LEU A 358 -2.48 6.05 20.51
N LEU A 359 -3.21 7.10 20.85
CA LEU A 359 -4.10 7.81 19.96
C LEU A 359 -3.33 8.96 19.32
N LEU A 360 -3.41 9.06 17.99
CA LEU A 360 -2.80 10.12 17.21
C LEU A 360 -3.85 10.68 16.25
N THR A 361 -4.15 11.97 16.35
CA THR A 361 -5.12 12.64 15.48
C THR A 361 -4.46 13.79 14.76
N MET A 362 -4.69 13.85 13.45
CA MET A 362 -4.16 14.90 12.56
C MET A 362 -5.30 15.50 11.74
N HIS A 363 -5.12 16.72 11.23
CA HIS A 363 -6.02 17.27 10.21
C HIS A 363 -5.50 16.94 8.80
N HIS A 364 -6.39 16.58 7.88
CA HIS A 364 -6.04 16.22 6.50
C HIS A 364 -5.41 17.39 5.69
N ILE A 365 -5.47 18.62 6.21
CA ILE A 365 -4.82 19.79 5.59
C ILE A 365 -3.28 19.77 5.73
N VAL A 366 -2.77 19.01 6.70
CA VAL A 366 -1.32 18.83 6.95
C VAL A 366 -0.85 17.38 6.77
N SER A 367 -1.74 16.49 6.33
CA SER A 367 -1.46 15.05 6.25
C SER A 367 -2.33 14.34 5.22
N ASP A 368 -1.84 13.23 4.69
CA ASP A 368 -2.56 12.34 3.78
C ASP A 368 -2.08 10.88 3.99
N GLY A 369 -2.65 9.94 3.23
CA GLY A 369 -2.28 8.52 3.37
C GLY A 369 -0.80 8.23 3.09
N TRP A 370 -0.13 9.02 2.25
CA TRP A 370 1.32 8.87 1.99
C TRP A 370 2.14 9.35 3.18
N SER A 371 1.81 10.53 3.69
CA SER A 371 2.44 11.17 4.84
C SER A 371 2.38 10.27 6.09
N MET A 372 1.30 9.48 6.24
CA MET A 372 1.20 8.49 7.32
C MET A 372 2.27 7.38 7.23
N GLY A 373 2.59 6.90 6.03
CA GLY A 373 3.67 5.93 5.84
C GLY A 373 5.04 6.50 6.22
N VAL A 374 5.31 7.75 5.82
CA VAL A 374 6.53 8.48 6.22
C VAL A 374 6.60 8.63 7.74
N LEU A 375 5.50 9.05 8.37
CA LEU A 375 5.42 9.23 9.82
C LEU A 375 5.72 7.93 10.57
N VAL A 376 5.13 6.80 10.16
CA VAL A 376 5.35 5.50 10.81
C VAL A 376 6.80 5.04 10.68
N ASN A 377 7.40 5.19 9.49
CA ASN A 377 8.79 4.79 9.25
C ASN A 377 9.77 5.63 10.08
N GLU A 378 9.61 6.96 10.05
CA GLU A 378 10.48 7.86 10.83
C GLU A 378 10.26 7.69 12.33
N PHE A 379 9.03 7.52 12.79
CA PHE A 379 8.72 7.26 14.19
C PHE A 379 9.41 5.99 14.69
N SER A 380 9.36 4.90 13.91
CA SER A 380 9.99 3.64 14.27
C SER A 380 11.52 3.77 14.39
N ALA A 381 12.14 4.48 13.44
CA ALA A 381 13.58 4.75 13.46
C ALA A 381 13.99 5.62 14.67
N LEU A 382 13.28 6.73 14.89
CA LEU A 382 13.53 7.65 16.00
C LEU A 382 13.32 6.98 17.36
N TYR A 383 12.21 6.26 17.54
CA TYR A 383 11.91 5.58 18.79
C TYR A 383 12.97 4.53 19.12
N THR A 384 13.40 3.74 18.12
CA THR A 384 14.47 2.74 18.30
C THR A 384 15.78 3.40 18.71
N ALA A 385 16.16 4.51 18.07
CA ALA A 385 17.38 5.22 18.42
C ALA A 385 17.30 5.81 19.85
N PHE A 386 16.25 6.55 20.17
CA PHE A 386 16.13 7.22 21.48
C PHE A 386 15.97 6.25 22.64
N SER A 387 15.23 5.14 22.46
CA SER A 387 15.09 4.10 23.50
C SER A 387 16.39 3.33 23.78
N THR A 388 17.34 3.37 22.84
CA THR A 388 18.67 2.76 23.00
C THR A 388 19.77 3.79 23.31
N GLY A 389 19.41 5.07 23.48
CA GLY A 389 20.36 6.16 23.73
C GLY A 389 21.23 6.53 22.53
N LEU A 390 20.85 6.13 21.32
CA LEU A 390 21.50 6.51 20.08
C LEU A 390 21.01 7.89 19.59
N PRO A 391 21.82 8.62 18.79
CA PRO A 391 21.43 9.90 18.23
C PRO A 391 20.33 9.77 17.17
N ASP A 392 19.74 10.90 16.77
CA ASP A 392 18.77 10.98 15.67
C ASP A 392 19.34 10.33 14.38
N PRO A 393 18.72 9.26 13.86
CA PRO A 393 19.20 8.54 12.68
C PRO A 393 18.69 9.14 11.37
N LEU A 394 17.80 10.13 11.41
CA LEU A 394 17.22 10.73 10.21
C LEU A 394 18.21 11.68 9.53
N PRO A 395 18.17 11.79 8.19
CA PRO A 395 19.09 12.62 7.40
C PRO A 395 18.85 14.13 7.57
#